data_AF-A0A7W4NW32-F1
#
_entry.id   AF-A0A7W4NW32-F1
#
_cell.length_a   1.000
_cell.length_b   1.000
_cell.length_c   1.000
_cell.angle_alpha   90.00
_cell.angle_beta   90.00
_cell.angle_gamma   90.00
#
_symmetry.space_group_name_H-M   'P 1'
#
loop_
_entity.id
_entity.type
_entity.pdbx_description
1 polymer ?
#
loop_
_entity_poly.entity_id
_entity_poly.type
_entity_poly.pdbx_seq_one_letter_code
_entity_poly.pdbx_strand_id
1 'polypeptide(L)'
;MTTTAASQFTRDDQPAGCMIATAVTQCAPNQARLRDLLTTRRTEAQAALVTRLRAGITSGDLPAEADIEATAAFYSALLRGMSLLARDGAPRERLLAIADIDLHAWPAPPQSGSIS
;
A
#
# COMPACT_ATOMS: atom_id res chain seq x y z
N MET A 1 -5.57 -5.30 5.09
CA MET A 1 -5.09 -3.90 4.95
C MET A 1 -5.56 -3.29 3.62
N THR A 2 -5.43 -4.01 2.51
CA THR A 2 -5.77 -3.57 1.15
C THR A 2 -7.28 -3.49 0.86
N THR A 3 -8.13 -4.28 1.53
CA THR A 3 -9.60 -4.17 1.46
C THR A 3 -10.14 -2.83 1.97
N THR A 4 -9.53 -2.31 3.04
CA THR A 4 -9.83 -0.96 3.56
C THR A 4 -9.44 0.11 2.55
N ALA A 5 -8.28 -0.04 1.90
CA ALA A 5 -7.85 0.87 0.84
C ALA A 5 -8.80 0.84 -0.36
N ALA A 6 -9.24 -0.35 -0.79
CA ALA A 6 -10.26 -0.50 -1.84
C ALA A 6 -11.53 0.29 -1.52
N SER A 7 -12.00 0.19 -0.28
CA SER A 7 -13.20 0.90 0.17
C SER A 7 -13.00 2.42 0.23
N GLN A 8 -11.87 2.87 0.76
CA GLN A 8 -11.55 4.29 0.91
C GLN A 8 -11.31 4.98 -0.44
N PHE A 9 -10.67 4.32 -1.40
CA PHE A 9 -10.38 4.91 -2.71
C PHE A 9 -11.60 5.01 -3.62
N THR A 10 -12.68 4.28 -3.32
CA THR A 10 -13.89 4.21 -4.15
C THR A 10 -15.12 4.76 -3.43
N ARG A 11 -14.92 5.62 -2.44
CA ARG A 11 -16.00 6.29 -1.71
C ARG A 11 -16.64 7.38 -2.57
N ASP A 12 -17.97 7.39 -2.62
CA ASP A 12 -18.74 8.33 -3.46
C ASP A 12 -18.78 9.76 -2.91
N ASP A 13 -18.43 9.96 -1.63
CA ASP A 13 -18.46 11.25 -0.92
C ASP A 13 -17.12 12.02 -0.98
N GLN A 14 -16.12 11.53 -1.71
CA GLN A 14 -14.82 12.15 -1.88
C GLN A 14 -14.23 11.86 -3.27
N PRO A 15 -13.23 12.63 -3.73
CA PRO A 15 -12.51 12.29 -4.95
C PRO A 15 -11.90 10.89 -4.88
N ALA A 16 -12.04 10.12 -5.96
CA ALA A 16 -11.52 8.75 -6.04
C ALA A 16 -9.98 8.70 -5.90
N GLY A 17 -9.50 7.69 -5.18
CA GLY A 17 -8.08 7.50 -4.85
C GLY A 17 -7.60 8.32 -3.64
N CYS A 18 -6.30 8.24 -3.38
CA CYS A 18 -5.58 9.08 -2.43
C CYS A 18 -4.72 10.07 -3.20
N MET A 19 -4.91 11.37 -2.94
CA MET A 19 -4.11 12.43 -3.57
C MET A 19 -2.62 12.18 -3.38
N ILE A 20 -2.14 11.80 -2.19
CA ILE A 20 -0.70 11.58 -1.95
C ILE A 20 -0.17 10.35 -2.70
N ALA A 21 -1.01 9.33 -2.89
CA ALA A 21 -0.64 8.11 -3.61
C ALA A 21 -0.67 8.29 -5.14
N THR A 22 -1.57 9.15 -5.64
CA THR A 22 -1.75 9.45 -7.08
C THR A 22 -1.11 10.75 -7.53
N ALA A 23 -0.61 11.58 -6.62
CA ALA A 23 -0.09 12.89 -6.97
C ALA A 23 1.21 12.73 -7.76
N VAL A 24 1.05 13.01 -9.05
CA VAL A 24 2.03 13.48 -10.01
C VAL A 24 3.34 12.67 -10.02
N THR A 25 3.27 11.49 -10.63
CA THR A 25 4.47 10.76 -11.08
C THR A 25 5.20 11.50 -12.22
N GLN A 26 4.46 12.25 -13.05
CA GLN A 26 5.00 13.10 -14.13
C GLN A 26 4.66 14.57 -13.86
N CYS A 27 5.60 15.35 -13.36
CA CYS A 27 5.43 16.80 -13.22
C CYS A 27 6.15 17.49 -14.37
N ALA A 28 5.53 18.54 -14.92
CA ALA A 28 6.23 19.40 -15.87
C ALA A 28 7.53 19.96 -15.23
N PRO A 29 8.62 20.19 -16.00
CA PRO A 29 9.91 20.60 -15.45
C PRO A 29 9.84 21.87 -14.57
N ASN A 30 8.87 22.75 -14.83
CA ASN A 30 8.62 23.96 -14.06
C ASN A 30 7.94 23.74 -12.69
N GLN A 31 7.64 22.50 -12.30
CA GLN A 31 7.01 22.14 -11.03
C GLN A 31 7.92 21.33 -10.09
N ALA A 32 9.24 21.55 -10.16
CA ALA A 32 10.22 20.81 -9.36
C ALA A 32 9.93 20.81 -7.85
N ARG A 33 9.52 21.94 -7.27
CA ARG A 33 9.18 22.04 -5.84
C ARG A 33 8.01 21.12 -5.45
N LEU A 34 7.02 20.99 -6.32
CA LEU A 34 5.87 20.12 -6.09
C LEU A 34 6.29 18.65 -6.18
N ARG A 35 7.15 18.29 -7.15
CA ARG A 35 7.75 16.94 -7.24
C ARG A 35 8.48 16.55 -5.98
N ASP A 36 9.33 17.44 -5.47
CA ASP A 36 10.17 17.15 -4.31
C ASP A 36 9.29 16.97 -3.07
N LEU A 37 8.31 17.86 -2.85
CA LEU A 37 7.34 17.72 -1.77
C LEU A 37 6.60 16.37 -1.82
N LEU A 38 6.05 16.01 -2.99
CA LEU A 38 5.31 14.77 -3.16
C LEU A 38 6.21 13.54 -3.02
N THR A 39 7.46 13.64 -3.45
CA THR A 39 8.46 12.58 -3.25
C THR A 39 8.78 12.39 -1.78
N THR A 40 9.00 13.47 -1.03
CA THR A 40 9.18 13.42 0.42
C THR A 40 7.99 12.75 1.10
N ARG A 41 6.75 13.15 0.76
CA ARG A 41 5.55 12.51 1.34
C ARG A 41 5.45 11.02 1.05
N ARG A 42 5.79 10.60 -0.17
CA ARG A 42 5.81 9.18 -0.55
C ARG A 42 6.87 8.39 0.21
N THR A 43 8.05 8.98 0.43
CA THR A 43 9.13 8.39 1.22
C THR A 43 8.76 8.30 2.70
N GLU A 44 8.16 9.34 3.27
CA GLU A 44 7.66 9.35 4.66
C GLU A 44 6.61 8.26 4.88
N ALA A 45 5.66 8.11 3.95
CA ALA A 45 4.64 7.06 4.03
C ALA A 45 5.24 5.64 3.98
N GLN A 46 6.25 5.43 3.14
CA GLN A 46 6.95 4.14 3.06
C GLN A 46 7.75 3.88 4.35
N ALA A 47 8.42 4.89 4.91
CA ALA A 47 9.13 4.74 6.18
C ALA A 47 8.16 4.38 7.33
N ALA A 48 6.96 4.95 7.34
CA ALA A 48 5.93 4.59 8.31
C ALA A 48 5.47 3.12 8.17
N LEU A 49 5.35 2.62 6.94
CA LEU A 49 5.07 1.19 6.68
C LEU A 49 6.19 0.30 7.22
N VAL A 50 7.46 0.64 6.95
CA VAL A 50 8.62 -0.09 7.49
C VAL A 50 8.57 -0.15 9.01
N THR A 51 8.34 0.99 9.67
CA THR A 51 8.23 1.04 11.14
C THR A 51 7.12 0.13 11.65
N ARG A 52 5.94 0.15 11.02
CA ARG A 52 4.81 -0.71 11.43
C ARG A 52 5.07 -2.19 11.21
N LEU A 53 5.72 -2.56 10.10
CA LEU A 53 6.06 -3.94 9.79
C LEU A 53 7.15 -4.47 10.75
N ARG A 54 8.16 -3.66 11.11
CA ARG A 54 9.13 -4.03 12.15
C ARG A 54 8.46 -4.29 13.50
N ALA A 55 7.50 -3.46 13.88
CA ALA A 55 6.70 -3.71 15.09
C ALA A 55 5.90 -5.03 14.99
N GLY A 56 5.48 -5.41 13.77
CA GLY A 56 4.84 -6.69 13.48
C GLY A 56 5.74 -7.91 13.74
N ILE A 57 7.05 -7.80 13.49
CA ILE A 57 8.01 -8.84 13.90
C ILE A 57 8.03 -8.95 15.43
N THR A 58 8.15 -7.81 16.12
CA THR A 58 8.20 -7.79 17.59
C THR A 58 6.93 -8.34 18.24
N SER A 59 5.75 -8.14 17.62
CA SER A 59 4.47 -8.69 18.09
C SER A 59 4.21 -10.14 17.66
N GLY A 60 5.06 -10.72 16.79
CA GLY A 60 4.87 -12.08 16.26
C GLY A 60 3.87 -12.19 15.10
N ASP A 61 3.39 -11.06 14.56
CA ASP A 61 2.50 -11.02 13.39
C ASP A 61 3.24 -11.36 12.08
N LEU A 62 4.57 -11.24 12.07
CA LEU A 62 5.45 -11.47 10.93
C LEU A 62 6.65 -12.36 11.32
N PRO A 63 7.14 -13.21 10.39
CA PRO A 63 8.40 -13.93 10.58
C PRO A 63 9.57 -12.99 10.83
N ALA A 64 10.54 -13.40 11.67
CA ALA A 64 11.73 -12.61 11.93
C ALA A 64 12.62 -12.43 10.68
N GLU A 65 12.53 -13.37 9.74
CA GLU A 65 13.28 -13.40 8.49
C GLU A 65 12.57 -12.65 7.35
N ALA A 66 11.41 -12.04 7.61
CA ALA A 66 10.68 -11.30 6.59
C ALA A 66 11.52 -10.12 6.07
N ASP A 67 11.62 -9.98 4.74
CA ASP A 67 12.23 -8.80 4.13
C ASP A 67 11.28 -7.61 4.24
N ILE A 68 11.44 -6.84 5.32
CA ILE A 68 10.56 -5.71 5.65
C ILE A 68 10.64 -4.59 4.62
N GLU A 69 11.81 -4.34 4.05
CA GLU A 69 11.99 -3.26 3.07
C GLU A 69 11.31 -3.63 1.75
N ALA A 70 11.51 -4.86 1.26
CA ALA A 70 10.83 -5.35 0.07
C ALA A 70 9.31 -5.41 0.28
N THR A 71 8.87 -5.87 1.45
CA THR A 71 7.44 -5.95 1.81
C THR A 71 6.82 -4.56 1.84
N ALA A 72 7.46 -3.58 2.49
CA ALA A 72 6.98 -2.20 2.53
C ALA A 72 6.93 -1.56 1.13
N ALA A 73 7.93 -1.84 0.29
CA ALA A 73 7.98 -1.36 -1.09
C ALA A 73 6.85 -1.96 -1.94
N PHE A 74 6.59 -3.26 -1.81
CA PHE A 74 5.48 -3.95 -2.46
C PHE A 74 4.13 -3.32 -2.09
N TYR A 75 3.83 -3.18 -0.80
CA TYR A 75 2.58 -2.55 -0.34
C TYR A 75 2.46 -1.09 -0.77
N SER A 76 3.58 -0.35 -0.74
CA SER A 76 3.61 1.03 -1.24
C SER A 76 3.25 1.11 -2.72
N ALA A 77 3.78 0.20 -3.55
CA ALA A 77 3.48 0.13 -4.97
C ALA A 77 2.02 -0.29 -5.23
N LEU A 78 1.55 -1.32 -4.53
CA LEU A 78 0.19 -1.84 -4.64
C LEU A 78 -0.86 -0.77 -4.31
N LEU A 79 -0.71 -0.08 -3.17
CA LEU A 79 -1.63 0.98 -2.76
C LEU A 79 -1.65 2.15 -3.75
N ARG A 80 -0.49 2.52 -4.30
CA ARG A 80 -0.41 3.55 -5.35
C ARG A 80 -1.12 3.10 -6.64
N GLY A 81 -0.93 1.85 -7.06
CA GLY A 81 -1.62 1.28 -8.22
C GLY A 81 -3.13 1.23 -8.05
N MET A 82 -3.62 0.75 -6.91
CA MET A 82 -5.05 0.74 -6.59
C MET A 82 -5.65 2.16 -6.60
N SER A 83 -4.91 3.11 -6.03
CA SER A 83 -5.34 4.51 -6.02
C SER A 83 -5.44 5.11 -7.43
N LEU A 84 -4.54 4.74 -8.34
CA LEU A 84 -4.59 5.17 -9.73
C LEU A 84 -5.78 4.54 -10.46
N LEU A 85 -5.99 3.22 -10.30
CA LEU A 85 -7.13 2.53 -10.90
C LEU A 85 -8.48 3.11 -10.45
N ALA A 86 -8.64 3.42 -9.15
CA ALA A 86 -9.85 4.08 -8.66
C ALA A 86 -10.07 5.45 -9.32
N ARG A 87 -8.99 6.23 -9.46
CA ARG A 87 -9.03 7.54 -10.12
C ARG A 87 -9.43 7.44 -11.60
N ASP A 88 -8.98 6.39 -12.28
CA ASP A 88 -9.34 6.09 -13.67
C ASP A 88 -10.76 5.50 -13.81
N GLY A 89 -11.50 5.34 -12.70
CA GLY A 89 -12.89 4.88 -12.70
C GLY A 89 -13.06 3.36 -12.56
N ALA A 90 -12.02 2.63 -12.13
CA ALA A 90 -12.17 1.21 -11.85
C ALA A 90 -13.21 0.98 -10.73
N PRO A 91 -14.11 0.00 -10.91
CA PRO A 91 -15.16 -0.26 -9.93
C PRO A 91 -14.58 -0.86 -8.64
N ARG A 92 -15.29 -0.69 -7.52
CA ARG A 92 -14.89 -1.17 -6.19
C ARG A 92 -14.57 -2.65 -6.19
N GLU A 93 -15.38 -3.46 -6.88
CA GLU A 93 -15.24 -4.90 -7.00
C GLU A 93 -13.88 -5.28 -7.58
N ARG A 94 -13.37 -4.49 -8.54
CA ARG A 94 -12.05 -4.73 -9.13
C ARG A 94 -10.93 -4.46 -8.14
N LEU A 95 -11.05 -3.42 -7.31
CA LEU A 95 -10.07 -3.13 -6.27
C LEU A 95 -10.13 -4.14 -5.12
N LEU A 96 -11.31 -4.65 -4.79
CA LEU A 96 -11.47 -5.75 -3.84
C LEU A 96 -10.80 -7.02 -4.36
N ALA A 97 -10.98 -7.38 -5.63
CA ALA A 97 -10.28 -8.52 -6.22
C ALA A 97 -8.74 -8.38 -6.19
N ILE A 98 -8.22 -7.16 -6.35
CA ILE A 98 -6.78 -6.88 -6.18
C ILE A 98 -6.35 -7.09 -4.72
N ALA A 99 -7.16 -6.63 -3.76
CA ALA A 99 -6.90 -6.85 -2.34
C ALA A 99 -6.96 -8.34 -1.94
N ASP A 100 -7.81 -9.12 -2.59
CA ASP A 100 -7.91 -10.57 -2.34
C ASP A 100 -6.68 -11.33 -2.86
N ILE A 101 -6.11 -10.93 -4.00
CA ILE A 101 -4.85 -11.51 -4.52
C ILE A 101 -3.69 -11.24 -3.55
N ASP A 102 -3.66 -10.06 -2.94
CA ASP A 102 -2.65 -9.67 -1.95
C ASP A 102 -2.66 -10.54 -0.68
N LEU A 103 -3.80 -11.15 -0.32
CA LEU A 103 -3.86 -12.05 0.84
C LEU A 103 -2.87 -13.22 0.75
N HIS A 104 -2.44 -13.59 -0.46
CA HIS A 104 -1.45 -14.63 -0.70
C HIS A 104 0.01 -14.13 -0.68
N ALA A 105 0.23 -12.81 -0.71
CA ALA A 105 1.56 -12.20 -0.67
C ALA A 105 2.00 -11.85 0.76
N TRP A 106 1.09 -11.90 1.74
CA TRP A 106 1.43 -11.60 3.13
C TRP A 106 2.41 -12.64 3.70
N PRO A 107 3.56 -12.23 4.26
CA PRO A 107 4.47 -13.14 4.91
C PRO A 107 3.84 -13.63 6.22
N ALA A 108 3.30 -14.84 6.21
CA ALA A 108 2.74 -15.46 7.41
C ALA A 108 3.84 -16.20 8.19
N PRO A 109 3.84 -16.17 9.53
CA PRO A 109 4.67 -17.05 10.32
C PRO A 109 4.37 -18.52 9.97
N PRO A 110 5.38 -19.41 9.99
CA PRO A 110 5.15 -20.83 9.74
C PRO A 110 4.09 -21.34 10.72
N GLN A 111 3.03 -21.93 10.17
CA GLN A 111 1.95 -22.51 10.97
C GLN A 111 2.56 -23.65 11.79
N SER A 112 2.69 -23.46 13.11
CA SER A 112 3.02 -24.55 14.02
C SER A 112 1.94 -25.61 13.87
N GLY A 113 2.31 -26.70 13.20
CA GLY A 113 1.36 -27.71 12.74
C GLY A 113 0.46 -28.22 13.86
N SER A 114 -0.83 -28.34 13.55
CA SER A 114 -1.69 -29.35 14.14
C SER A 114 -1.07 -30.72 13.84
N ILE A 115 -0.25 -31.22 14.76
CA ILE A 115 0.01 -32.65 14.87
C ILE A 115 -1.19 -33.21 15.64
N SER A 116 -2.07 -33.92 14.93
CA SER A 116 -2.97 -34.93 15.49
C SER A 116 -2.84 -36.19 14.65
#